data_AF-A0A9W6PPY9-F1
#
_entry.id   AF-A0A9W6PPY9-F1
#
_cell.length_a   1.000
_cell.length_b   1.000
_cell.length_c   1.000
_cell.angle_alpha   90.00
_cell.angle_beta   90.00
_cell.angle_gamma   90.00
#
_symmetry.space_group_name_H-M   'P 1'
#
loop_
_entity.id
_entity.type
_entity.pdbx_description
1 polymer ?
#
loop_
_entity_poly.entity_id
_entity_poly.type
_entity_poly.pdbx_seq_one_letter_code
_entity_poly.pdbx_strand_id
1 'polypeptide(L)'
;MLDPATIADPMEREQALAQLLRYQSQVLTGRLGLAEGDRVELLEPVRATWIDEDLAAEEYWEEDARARVDIPAGTLGVITHVRHYPSPFPYVVALDRGPKCAVRNLQITRCADQSLTPAAPPDPAPEPWMR
;
A
#
# COMPACT_ATOMS: atom_id res chain seq x y z
N MET A 1 -15.85 -0.84 27.56
CA MET A 1 -15.94 -1.89 26.53
C MET A 1 -15.97 -3.22 27.25
N LEU A 2 -17.01 -4.03 27.03
CA LEU A 2 -17.03 -5.42 27.52
C LEU A 2 -15.99 -6.21 26.72
N ASP A 3 -15.06 -6.85 27.43
CA ASP A 3 -14.09 -7.74 26.81
C ASP A 3 -14.82 -9.03 26.37
N PRO A 4 -14.85 -9.38 25.06
CA PRO A 4 -15.50 -10.59 24.57
C PRO A 4 -15.01 -11.86 25.30
N ALA A 5 -13.79 -11.85 25.84
CA ALA A 5 -13.22 -12.97 26.59
C ALA A 5 -13.96 -13.27 27.92
N THR A 6 -14.76 -12.33 28.43
CA THR A 6 -15.50 -12.48 29.69
C THR A 6 -16.92 -13.02 29.52
N ILE A 7 -17.37 -13.24 28.28
CA ILE A 7 -18.74 -13.69 27.96
C ILE A 7 -18.78 -15.23 27.94
N ALA A 8 -19.65 -15.81 28.77
CA ALA A 8 -19.79 -17.26 28.92
C ALA A 8 -20.61 -17.90 27.79
N ASP A 9 -21.62 -17.19 27.27
CA ASP A 9 -22.43 -17.67 26.16
C ASP A 9 -21.62 -17.62 24.83
N PRO A 10 -21.49 -18.74 24.10
CA PRO A 10 -20.68 -18.80 22.89
C PRO A 10 -21.23 -17.93 21.75
N MET A 11 -22.56 -17.80 21.63
CA MET A 11 -23.22 -17.02 20.58
C MET A 11 -23.11 -15.52 20.87
N GLU A 12 -23.30 -15.11 22.13
CA GLU A 12 -23.11 -13.71 22.53
C GLU A 12 -21.65 -13.27 22.39
N ARG A 13 -20.71 -14.16 22.70
CA ARG A 13 -19.27 -13.91 22.52
C ARG A 13 -18.89 -13.71 21.05
N GLU A 14 -19.43 -14.51 20.14
CA GLU A 14 -19.18 -14.37 18.70
C GLU A 14 -19.73 -13.04 18.17
N GLN A 15 -20.94 -12.64 18.59
CA GLN A 15 -21.52 -11.34 18.26
C GLN A 15 -20.68 -10.17 18.80
N ALA A 16 -20.23 -10.25 20.05
CA ALA A 16 -19.39 -9.24 20.67
C ALA A 16 -18.03 -9.12 19.96
N LEU A 17 -17.42 -10.24 19.56
CA LEU A 17 -16.19 -10.26 18.78
C LEU A 17 -16.39 -9.63 17.39
N ALA A 18 -17.45 -9.99 16.68
CA ALA A 18 -17.77 -9.42 15.38
C ALA A 18 -18.01 -7.90 15.46
N GLN A 19 -18.67 -7.43 16.53
CA GLN A 19 -18.89 -6.02 16.77
C GLN A 19 -17.60 -5.27 17.11
N LEU A 20 -16.70 -5.89 17.89
CA LEU A 20 -15.38 -5.34 18.21
C LEU A 20 -14.50 -5.24 16.96
N LEU A 21 -14.47 -6.27 16.11
CA LEU A 21 -13.74 -6.25 14.84
C LEU A 21 -14.31 -5.20 13.88
N ARG A 22 -15.64 -5.06 13.81
CA ARG A 22 -16.29 -3.99 13.03
C ARG A 22 -15.91 -2.60 13.54
N TYR A 23 -15.91 -2.40 14.85
CA TYR A 23 -15.52 -1.14 15.45
C TYR A 23 -14.04 -0.82 15.18
N GLN A 24 -13.14 -1.78 15.38
CA GLN A 24 -11.71 -1.61 15.08
C GLN A 24 -11.49 -1.29 13.59
N SER A 25 -12.20 -1.98 12.70
CA SER A 25 -12.19 -1.69 11.27
C SER A 25 -12.60 -0.25 10.97
N GLN A 26 -13.72 0.21 11.55
CA GLN A 26 -14.21 1.58 11.39
C GLN A 26 -13.24 2.63 11.96
N VAL A 27 -12.59 2.35 13.09
CA VAL A 27 -11.59 3.25 13.67
C VAL A 27 -10.34 3.33 12.79
N LEU A 28 -9.89 2.20 12.23
CA LEU A 28 -8.73 2.17 11.34
C LEU A 28 -9.00 2.88 10.02
N THR A 29 -10.16 2.68 9.41
CA THR A 29 -10.54 3.33 8.15
C THR A 29 -10.91 4.80 8.34
N GLY A 30 -11.53 5.17 9.48
CA GLY A 30 -11.85 6.56 9.82
C GLY A 30 -10.63 7.44 10.09
N ARG A 31 -9.45 6.84 10.29
CA ARG A 31 -8.16 7.55 10.41
C ARG A 31 -7.46 7.78 9.08
N LEU A 32 -8.05 7.36 7.95
CA LEU A 32 -7.49 7.59 6.62
C LEU A 32 -7.85 9.02 6.19
N GLY A 33 -6.89 9.94 6.28
CA GLY A 33 -7.07 11.36 5.95
C GLY A 33 -6.71 11.75 4.51
N LEU A 34 -6.11 10.82 3.76
CA LEU A 34 -5.64 11.02 2.39
C LEU A 34 -6.56 10.30 1.39
N ALA A 35 -6.65 10.84 0.17
CA ALA A 35 -7.55 10.40 -0.88
C ALA A 35 -6.79 9.97 -2.16
N GLU A 36 -7.48 9.26 -3.04
CA GLU A 36 -6.98 8.98 -4.39
C GLU A 36 -6.72 10.29 -5.14
N GLY A 37 -5.60 10.36 -5.87
CA GLY A 37 -5.12 11.56 -6.53
C GLY A 37 -4.27 12.48 -5.66
N ASP A 38 -4.24 12.30 -4.33
CA ASP A 38 -3.37 13.10 -3.48
C ASP A 38 -1.90 12.85 -3.82
N ARG A 39 -1.17 13.95 -3.98
CA ARG A 39 0.28 13.96 -4.04
C ARG A 39 0.85 13.79 -2.64
N VAL A 40 1.77 12.85 -2.51
CA VAL A 40 2.35 12.46 -1.23
C VAL A 40 3.86 12.29 -1.28
N GLU A 41 4.48 12.44 -0.12
CA GLU A 41 5.89 12.21 0.12
C GLU A 41 6.04 11.09 1.15
N LEU A 42 6.96 10.15 0.89
CA LEU A 42 7.34 9.12 1.85
C LEU A 42 8.13 9.76 3.01
N LEU A 43 7.69 9.55 4.24
CA LEU A 43 8.38 10.04 5.44
C LEU A 43 9.52 9.11 5.90
N GLU A 44 9.41 7.83 5.56
CA GLU A 44 10.36 6.77 5.95
C GLU A 44 10.73 5.93 4.72
N PRO A 45 11.91 5.28 4.70
CA PRO A 45 12.25 4.36 3.65
C PRO A 45 11.32 3.14 3.65
N VAL A 46 10.90 2.70 2.47
CA VAL A 46 9.99 1.57 2.28
C VAL A 46 10.66 0.49 1.45
N ARG A 47 10.54 -0.76 1.89
CA ARG A 47 10.87 -1.92 1.07
C ARG A 47 9.64 -2.35 0.30
N ALA A 48 9.70 -2.21 -1.02
CA ALA A 48 8.68 -2.75 -1.90
C ALA A 48 9.19 -4.03 -2.57
N THR A 49 8.27 -4.92 -2.84
CA THR A 49 8.45 -6.03 -3.79
C THR A 49 7.60 -5.72 -5.01
N TRP A 50 8.22 -5.66 -6.19
CA TRP A 50 7.54 -5.51 -7.47
C TRP A 50 7.75 -6.81 -8.26
N ILE A 51 6.67 -7.38 -8.79
CA ILE A 51 6.68 -8.38 -9.87
C ILE A 51 7.10 -7.71 -11.18
N ASP A 52 8.32 -7.96 -11.63
CA ASP A 52 8.77 -7.60 -12.96
C ASP A 52 7.89 -8.30 -14.00
N GLU A 53 7.12 -7.53 -14.77
CA GLU A 53 6.10 -8.05 -15.69
C GLU A 53 6.72 -8.75 -16.90
N ASP A 54 7.91 -8.30 -17.32
CA ASP A 54 8.67 -8.91 -18.42
C ASP A 54 9.19 -10.28 -17.97
N LEU A 55 9.76 -10.35 -16.76
CA LEU A 55 10.24 -11.61 -16.18
C LEU A 55 9.11 -12.58 -15.82
N ALA A 56 7.96 -12.07 -15.37
CA ALA A 56 6.77 -12.87 -15.08
C ALA A 56 6.12 -13.45 -16.35
N ALA A 57 6.35 -12.84 -17.52
CA ALA A 57 5.85 -13.31 -18.80
C ALA A 57 6.70 -14.45 -19.40
N GLU A 58 7.98 -14.54 -19.03
CA GLU A 58 8.92 -15.48 -19.64
C GLU A 58 8.94 -16.87 -18.98
N GLU A 59 8.74 -16.99 -17.66
CA GLU A 59 8.77 -18.29 -16.97
C GLU A 59 7.70 -18.40 -15.86
N TYR A 60 7.06 -19.58 -15.80
CA TYR A 60 5.86 -19.95 -15.04
C TYR A 60 5.95 -19.90 -13.49
N TRP A 61 6.74 -19.01 -12.89
CA TRP A 61 6.89 -18.90 -11.44
C TRP A 61 6.87 -17.43 -10.99
N GLU A 62 5.69 -16.94 -10.58
CA GLU A 62 5.47 -15.60 -9.99
C GLU A 62 6.39 -15.27 -8.79
N GLU A 63 7.07 -16.27 -8.23
CA GLU A 63 8.03 -16.09 -7.13
C GLU A 63 9.39 -15.54 -7.60
N ASP A 64 9.87 -15.92 -8.78
CA ASP A 64 11.20 -15.51 -9.30
C ASP A 64 11.16 -14.14 -9.99
N ALA A 65 9.98 -13.66 -10.38
CA ALA A 65 9.78 -12.32 -10.94
C ALA A 65 9.78 -11.20 -9.88
N ARG A 66 9.91 -11.51 -8.58
CA ARG A 66 9.82 -10.52 -7.50
C ARG A 66 11.14 -9.80 -7.26
N ALA A 67 11.29 -8.62 -7.83
CA ALA A 67 12.35 -7.69 -7.49
C ALA A 67 12.08 -7.00 -6.14
N ARG A 68 13.10 -6.94 -5.28
CA ARG A 68 13.08 -6.14 -4.05
C ARG A 68 13.72 -4.79 -4.32
N VAL A 69 13.00 -3.72 -3.99
CA VAL A 69 13.47 -2.34 -4.17
C VAL A 69 13.38 -1.61 -2.84
N ASP A 70 14.50 -1.05 -2.40
CA ASP A 70 14.54 -0.09 -1.29
C ASP A 70 14.22 1.31 -1.84
N ILE A 71 13.10 1.88 -1.41
CA ILE A 71 12.67 3.23 -1.78
C ILE A 71 13.05 4.18 -0.64
N PRO A 72 13.82 5.24 -0.92
CA PRO A 72 14.27 6.17 0.12
C PRO A 72 13.13 7.07 0.62
N ALA A 73 13.29 7.58 1.84
CA ALA A 73 12.46 8.68 2.35
C ALA A 73 12.61 9.92 1.45
N GLY A 74 11.57 10.76 1.41
CA GLY A 74 11.48 11.92 0.52
C GLY A 74 11.04 11.58 -0.91
N THR A 75 10.84 10.30 -1.24
CA THR A 75 10.33 9.92 -2.56
C THR A 75 8.89 10.39 -2.70
N LEU A 76 8.61 11.07 -3.82
CA LEU A 76 7.29 11.58 -4.17
C LEU A 76 6.49 10.56 -4.96
N GLY A 77 5.17 10.62 -4.80
CA GLY A 77 4.23 9.80 -5.56
C GLY A 77 2.80 10.31 -5.47
N VAL A 78 1.90 9.63 -6.16
CA VAL A 78 0.46 9.91 -6.15
C VAL A 78 -0.27 8.70 -5.59
N ILE A 79 -1.23 8.91 -4.70
CA ILE A 79 -2.13 7.84 -4.26
C ILE A 79 -3.00 7.43 -5.44
N THR A 80 -2.82 6.20 -5.93
CA THR A 80 -3.66 5.65 -6.99
C THR A 80 -4.86 4.88 -6.45
N HIS A 81 -4.79 4.40 -5.21
CA HIS A 81 -5.92 3.69 -4.59
C HIS A 81 -5.89 3.76 -3.07
N VAL A 82 -7.07 3.88 -2.44
CA VAL A 82 -7.25 3.79 -0.98
C VAL A 82 -8.10 2.58 -0.62
N ARG A 83 -7.54 1.68 0.20
CA ARG A 83 -8.23 0.48 0.69
C ARG A 83 -9.14 0.84 1.86
N HIS A 84 -10.45 0.84 1.63
CA HIS A 84 -11.48 1.10 2.65
C HIS A 84 -11.86 -0.16 3.46
N TYR A 85 -10.87 -0.97 3.78
CA TYR A 85 -11.00 -2.15 4.64
C TYR A 85 -9.77 -2.27 5.55
N PRO A 86 -9.82 -3.04 6.65
CA PRO A 86 -8.69 -3.19 7.57
C PRO A 86 -7.46 -3.75 6.83
N SER A 87 -6.49 -2.88 6.57
CA SER A 87 -5.23 -3.25 5.95
C SER A 87 -4.09 -2.52 6.65
N PRO A 88 -2.96 -3.20 6.94
CA PRO A 88 -1.77 -2.53 7.45
C PRO A 88 -1.21 -1.52 6.44
N PHE A 89 -1.49 -1.71 5.14
CA PHE A 89 -1.04 -0.84 4.05
C PHE A 89 -2.24 -0.31 3.27
N PRO A 90 -2.94 0.71 3.80
CA PRO A 90 -4.19 1.19 3.22
C PRO A 90 -4.00 2.01 1.93
N TYR A 91 -2.82 2.59 1.71
CA TYR A 91 -2.56 3.47 0.56
C TYR A 91 -1.75 2.74 -0.51
N VAL A 92 -2.19 2.80 -1.76
CA VAL A 92 -1.38 2.39 -2.91
C VAL A 92 -0.87 3.65 -3.59
N VAL A 93 0.45 3.79 -3.68
CA VAL A 93 1.12 4.99 -4.19
C VAL A 93 1.89 4.61 -5.45
N ALA A 94 1.66 5.32 -6.56
CA ALA A 94 2.53 5.31 -7.72
C ALA A 94 3.63 6.35 -7.51
N LEU A 95 4.87 5.88 -7.31
CA LEU A 95 6.02 6.75 -7.10
C LEU A 95 6.52 7.31 -8.44
N ASP A 96 7.07 8.52 -8.43
CA ASP A 96 7.62 9.15 -9.65
C ASP A 96 8.78 8.36 -10.26
N ARG A 97 9.57 7.74 -9.40
CA ARG A 97 10.78 7.00 -9.80
C ARG A 97 10.80 5.67 -9.10
N GLY A 98 9.88 4.79 -9.47
CA GLY A 98 9.85 3.44 -8.93
C GLY A 98 8.52 2.73 -9.09
N PRO A 99 8.36 1.60 -8.39
CA PRO A 99 7.14 0.81 -8.39
C PRO A 99 5.94 1.55 -7.84
N LYS A 100 4.76 1.01 -8.15
CA LYS A 100 3.60 1.16 -7.26
C LYS A 100 3.85 0.39 -5.96
N CYS A 101 3.71 1.04 -4.82
CA CYS A 101 3.91 0.43 -3.52
C CYS A 101 2.70 0.63 -2.60
N ALA A 102 2.41 -0.37 -1.77
CA ALA A 102 1.43 -0.24 -0.69
C ALA A 102 2.13 0.33 0.57
N VAL A 103 1.58 1.40 1.13
CA VAL A 103 2.21 2.18 2.21
C VAL A 103 1.28 2.28 3.41
N ARG A 104 1.85 2.32 4.62
CA ARG A 104 1.10 2.41 5.87
C ARG A 104 0.50 3.81 6.05
N ASN A 105 -0.58 3.88 6.84
CA ASN A 105 -1.02 5.16 7.37
C ASN A 105 0.10 5.76 8.24
N LEU A 106 0.35 7.07 8.13
CA LEU A 106 1.46 7.82 8.76
C LEU A 106 2.86 7.64 8.17
N GLN A 107 3.07 6.74 7.20
CA GLN A 107 4.36 6.67 6.47
C GLN A 107 4.43 7.63 5.28
N ILE A 108 3.32 8.32 5.00
CA ILE A 108 3.19 9.31 3.95
C ILE A 108 2.57 10.59 4.51
N THR A 109 2.96 11.71 3.91
CA THR A 109 2.32 13.01 4.15
C THR A 109 1.82 13.60 2.84
N ARG A 110 0.77 14.40 2.90
CA ARG A 110 0.29 15.16 1.74
C ARG A 110 1.30 16.26 1.41
N CYS A 111 1.70 16.34 0.14
CA CYS A 111 2.56 17.42 -0.34
C CYS A 111 1.80 18.75 -0.40
N ALA A 112 2.49 19.86 -0.13
CA ALA A 112 1.91 21.19 -0.32
C ALA A 112 1.67 21.50 -1.81
N ASP A 113 2.55 20.99 -2.67
CA ASP A 113 2.40 21.03 -4.12
C ASP A 113 1.65 19.77 -4.61
N GLN A 114 0.48 19.99 -5.22
CA GLN A 114 -0.37 18.94 -5.80
C GLN A 114 -0.27 18.90 -7.34
N SER A 115 0.59 19.73 -7.93
CA SER A 115 0.65 19.94 -9.38
C SER A 115 1.68 19.05 -10.07
N LEU A 116 1.53 17.72 -10.02
CA LEU A 116 2.36 16.81 -10.82
C LEU A 116 1.59 15.61 -11.36
N THR A 117 1.73 15.39 -12.67
CA THR A 117 1.41 14.14 -13.35
C THR A 117 2.47 13.11 -12.95
N PRO A 118 2.11 11.86 -12.57
CA PRO A 118 3.12 10.84 -12.27
C PRO A 118 4.09 10.73 -13.45
N ALA A 119 5.40 10.77 -13.17
CA ALA A 119 6.39 10.56 -14.20
C ALA A 119 6.15 9.19 -14.86
N ALA A 120 6.37 9.12 -16.17
CA ALA A 120 6.30 7.85 -16.88
C ALA A 120 7.20 6.82 -16.18
N PRO A 121 6.76 5.56 -16.04
CA PRO A 121 7.63 4.51 -15.51
C PRO A 121 8.96 4.54 -16.26
N PRO A 122 10.10 4.28 -15.58
CA PRO A 122 11.38 4.21 -16.27
C PRO A 122 11.28 3.19 -17.41
N ASP A 123 11.81 3.55 -18.58
CA ASP A 123 11.87 2.63 -19.72
C ASP A 123 12.51 1.30 -19.26
N PRO A 124 11.95 0.14 -19.67
CA PRO A 124 12.58 -1.13 -19.41
C PRO A 124 14.02 -1.09 -19.95
N ALA A 125 14.95 -1.70 -19.21
CA ALA A 125 16.34 -1.75 -19.63
C ALA A 125 16.43 -2.34 -21.05
N PRO A 126 17.26 -1.79 -21.95
CA PRO A 126 17.37 -2.30 -23.31
C PRO A 126 17.77 -3.77 -23.28
N GLU A 127 16.97 -4.60 -23.94
CA GLU A 127 17.19 -6.04 -23.92
C GLU A 127 18.57 -6.39 -24.52
N PRO A 128 19.29 -7.36 -23.93
CA PRO A 128 20.69 -7.66 -24.28
C PRO A 128 20.89 -8.18 -25.71
N TRP A 129 19.81 -8.47 -26.44
CA TRP A 129 19.84 -8.98 -27.81
C TRP A 129 19.69 -7.90 -28.90
N MET A 130 19.53 -6.61 -28.54
CA MET A 130 19.49 -5.48 -29.49
C MET A 130 20.88 -4.89 -29.80
N ARG A 131 21.93 -5.73 -29.87
CA ARG A 131 23.27 -5.36 -30.39
C ARG A 131 23.64 -6.15 -31.62
#